data_AF-A0A552QVR2-F1
#
_entry.id   AF-A0A552QVR2-F1
#
_cell.length_a   1.000
_cell.length_b   1.000
_cell.length_c   1.000
_cell.angle_alpha   90.00
_cell.angle_beta   90.00
_cell.angle_gamma   90.00
#
_symmetry.space_group_name_H-M   'P 1'
#
loop_
_entity.id
_entity.type
_entity.pdbx_description
1 polymer ?
#
loop_
_entity_poly.entity_id
_entity_poly.type
_entity_poly.pdbx_seq_one_letter_code
_entity_poly.pdbx_strand_id
1 'polypeptide(L)' 'MEPTSQELLADLYGHDQDAHFDTMQLREGLAHQMAPAQLDKFIAAVEGTGDRAVDLETAMSLLNTIR' A
#
# COMPACT_ATOMS: atom_id res chain seq x y z
N MET A 1 -12.82 -11.66 11.71
CA MET A 1 -12.61 -11.50 10.26
C MET A 1 -11.26 -10.82 10.12
N GLU A 2 -10.37 -11.35 9.30
CA GLU A 2 -9.09 -10.67 9.02
C GLU A 2 -9.36 -9.50 8.07
N PRO A 3 -8.80 -8.31 8.31
CA PRO A 3 -8.96 -7.17 7.42
C PRO A 3 -8.35 -7.48 6.05
N THR A 4 -9.03 -7.05 5.00
CA THR A 4 -8.50 -7.15 3.64
C THR A 4 -7.35 -6.17 3.45
N SER A 5 -6.46 -6.44 2.50
CA SER A 5 -5.35 -5.53 2.18
C SER A 5 -5.80 -4.12 1.79
N GLN A 6 -7.01 -3.98 1.25
CA GLN A 6 -7.62 -2.68 0.94
C GLN A 6 -8.03 -1.93 2.21
N GLU A 7 -8.58 -2.62 3.20
CA GLU A 7 -8.90 -2.04 4.51
C GLU A 7 -7.63 -1.61 5.25
N LEU A 8 -6.53 -2.37 5.12
CA LEU A 8 -5.24 -2.01 5.69
C LEU A 8 -4.66 -0.74 5.08
N LEU A 9 -4.76 -0.58 3.75
CA LEU A 9 -4.37 0.65 3.08
C LEU A 9 -5.27 1.81 3.50
N ALA A 10 -6.57 1.62 3.54
CA ALA A 10 -7.50 2.65 3.98
C ALA A 10 -7.25 3.08 5.45
N ASP A 11 -6.87 2.14 6.32
CA ASP A 11 -6.49 2.43 7.70
C ASP A 11 -5.16 3.21 7.79
N LEU A 12 -4.16 2.82 6.99
CA LEU A 12 -2.86 3.50 6.93
C LEU A 12 -2.96 4.95 6.47
N TYR A 13 -3.75 5.21 5.42
CA TYR A 13 -3.99 6.57 4.91
C TYR A 13 -5.01 7.33 5.78
N GLY A 14 -5.80 6.61 6.56
CA GLY A 14 -6.80 7.17 7.45
C GLY A 14 -7.83 8.01 6.70
N HIS A 15 -8.10 9.21 7.21
CA HIS A 15 -9.07 10.13 6.61
C HIS A 15 -8.44 11.06 5.55
N ASP A 16 -7.12 11.02 5.40
CA ASP A 16 -6.39 11.92 4.50
C ASP A 16 -6.11 11.18 3.18
N GLN A 17 -7.08 11.25 2.27
CA GLN A 17 -6.97 10.59 0.95
C GLN A 17 -5.93 11.28 0.05
N ASP A 18 -5.57 12.52 0.36
CA ASP A 18 -4.49 13.30 -0.26
C ASP A 18 -3.11 12.98 0.34
N ALA A 19 -3.02 12.13 1.37
CA ALA A 19 -1.75 11.71 1.91
C ALA A 19 -0.99 10.88 0.87
N HIS A 20 0.28 11.21 0.68
CA HIS A 20 1.18 10.45 -0.18
C HIS A 20 2.18 9.72 0.69
N PHE A 21 2.23 8.40 0.55
CA PHE A 21 3.17 7.56 1.30
C PHE A 21 4.22 7.01 0.36
N ASP A 22 5.48 7.15 0.76
CA ASP A 22 6.59 6.51 0.07
C ASP A 22 6.67 5.01 0.39
N THR A 23 7.51 4.30 -0.37
CA THR A 23 7.66 2.85 -0.25
C THR A 23 8.17 2.40 1.11
N MET A 24 8.96 3.23 1.82
CA MET A 24 9.37 2.90 3.20
C MET A 24 8.18 3.00 4.14
N GLN A 25 7.43 4.10 4.09
CA GLN A 25 6.27 4.28 4.98
C GLN A 25 5.20 3.22 4.75
N LEU A 26 4.92 2.86 3.48
CA LEU A 26 4.03 1.77 3.12
C LEU A 26 4.52 0.43 3.68
N ARG A 27 5.82 0.16 3.57
CA ARG A 27 6.41 -1.08 4.08
C ARG A 27 6.29 -1.16 5.59
N GLU A 28 6.62 -0.09 6.31
CA GLU A 28 6.55 -0.08 7.78
C GLU A 28 5.11 -0.18 8.29
N GLY A 29 4.18 0.55 7.67
CA GLY A 29 2.76 0.52 8.03
C GLY A 29 2.11 -0.84 7.78
N LEU A 30 2.47 -1.50 6.67
CA LEU A 30 1.85 -2.77 6.26
C LEU A 30 2.63 -4.01 6.72
N ALA A 31 3.89 -3.91 7.16
CA ALA A 31 4.73 -5.06 7.54
C ALA A 31 4.10 -5.95 8.61
N HIS A 32 3.30 -5.36 9.52
CA HIS A 32 2.66 -6.08 10.62
C HIS A 32 1.29 -6.64 10.26
N GLN A 33 0.69 -6.19 9.15
CA GLN A 33 -0.69 -6.51 8.79
C GLN A 33 -0.82 -7.25 7.46
N MET A 34 0.22 -7.23 6.62
CA MET A 34 0.29 -7.91 5.33
C MET A 34 1.39 -8.96 5.32
N ALA A 35 1.17 -10.07 4.61
CA ALA A 35 2.19 -11.09 4.42
C ALA A 35 3.42 -10.52 3.70
N PRO A 36 4.66 -10.84 4.13
CA PRO A 36 5.89 -10.27 3.55
C PRO A 36 5.98 -10.44 2.03
N ALA A 37 5.59 -11.60 1.50
CA ALA A 37 5.63 -11.87 0.06
C ALA A 37 4.62 -11.02 -0.75
N GLN A 38 3.48 -10.69 -0.15
CA GLN A 38 2.49 -9.81 -0.78
C GLN A 38 2.91 -8.35 -0.68
N LEU A 39 3.50 -7.97 0.46
CA LEU A 39 4.06 -6.64 0.66
C LEU A 39 5.21 -6.37 -0.31
N ASP A 40 6.15 -7.30 -0.50
CA ASP A 40 7.23 -7.13 -1.47
C ASP A 40 6.70 -6.98 -2.91
N LYS A 41 5.65 -7.72 -3.30
CA LYS A 41 4.99 -7.52 -4.60
C LYS A 41 4.36 -6.13 -4.73
N PHE A 42 3.72 -5.67 -3.66
CA PHE A 42 3.10 -4.35 -3.61
C PHE A 42 4.13 -3.23 -3.71
N ILE A 43 5.19 -3.30 -2.91
CA ILE A 43 6.29 -2.33 -2.96
C ILE A 43 6.96 -2.32 -4.33
N ALA A 44 7.23 -3.48 -4.92
CA ALA A 44 7.78 -3.55 -6.27
C ALA A 44 6.84 -2.94 -7.34
N ALA A 45 5.52 -3.08 -7.18
CA ALA A 45 4.54 -2.44 -8.05
C ALA A 45 4.55 -0.90 -7.89
N VAL A 46 4.67 -0.40 -6.65
CA VAL A 46 4.81 1.04 -6.36
C VAL A 46 6.11 1.57 -6.96
N GLU A 47 7.25 0.92 -6.74
CA GLU A 47 8.54 1.31 -7.34
C GLU A 47 8.49 1.29 -8.87
N GLY A 48 7.74 0.34 -9.46
CA GLY A 48 7.52 0.23 -10.89
C GLY A 48 6.74 1.39 -11.50
N THR A 49 5.99 2.18 -10.71
CA THR A 49 5.32 3.39 -11.19
C THR A 49 6.30 4.52 -11.49
N GLY A 50 7.51 4.46 -10.92
CA GLY A 50 8.49 5.55 -10.98
C GLY A 50 8.17 6.72 -10.05
N ASP A 51 7.05 6.66 -9.31
CA ASP A 51 6.70 7.65 -8.31
C ASP A 51 7.44 7.40 -7.00
N ARG A 52 7.70 8.47 -6.25
CA ARG A 52 8.36 8.40 -4.95
C ARG A 52 7.36 8.19 -3.82
N ALA A 53 6.13 8.64 -4.00
CA ALA A 53 5.07 8.49 -3.02
C ALA A 53 3.72 8.36 -3.73
N VAL A 54 2.90 7.41 -3.29
CA VAL A 54 1.61 7.15 -3.93
C VAL A 54 0.48 7.55 -3.00
N ASP A 55 -0.58 8.11 -3.58
CA ASP A 55 -1.84 8.34 -2.91
C ASP A 55 -2.63 7.03 -2.71
N LEU A 56 -3.73 7.11 -1.97
CA LEU A 56 -4.54 5.95 -1.63
C LEU A 56 -5.19 5.28 -2.86
N GLU A 57 -5.64 6.06 -3.84
CA GLU A 57 -6.26 5.55 -5.07
C GLU A 57 -5.24 4.76 -5.91
N THR A 58 -4.04 5.33 -6.08
CA THR A 58 -2.93 4.66 -6.76
C THR A 58 -2.52 3.39 -6.02
N ALA A 59 -2.35 3.45 -4.69
CA ALA A 59 -2.03 2.29 -3.86
C ALA A 59 -3.09 1.18 -3.98
N MET A 60 -4.38 1.53 -3.91
CA MET A 60 -5.48 0.57 -4.07
C MET A 60 -5.49 -0.06 -5.48
N SER A 61 -5.20 0.72 -6.52
CA SER A 61 -5.13 0.23 -7.90
C SER A 61 -3.98 -0.75 -8.11
N LEU A 62 -2.80 -0.44 -7.56
CA LEU A 62 -1.64 -1.33 -7.60
C LEU A 62 -1.89 -2.62 -6.82
N LEU A 63 -2.51 -2.51 -5.65
CA LEU A 63 -2.88 -3.67 -4.84
C LEU A 63 -3.86 -4.61 -5.57
N ASN A 64 -4.80 -4.06 -6.34
CA ASN A 64 -5.73 -4.86 -7.14
C ASN A 64 -5.04 -5.53 -8.33
N THR A 65 -3.97 -4.93 -8.86
CA THR A 65 -3.18 -5.47 -9.98
C THR A 65 -2.31 -6.66 -9.58
N ILE A 66 -1.85 -6.71 -8.31
CA ILE A 66 -0.97 -7.78 -7.81
C ILE A 66 -1.72 -8.98 -7.19
N ARG A 67 -3.04 -8.89 -7.08
CA ARG A 67 -3.91 -9.93 -6.52
C ARG A 67 -4.16 -11.07 -7.52
#